data_AF-A0A659Q735-F1
#
_entry.id   AF-A0A659Q735-F1
#
_cell.length_a   1.000
_cell.length_b   1.000
_cell.length_c   1.000
_cell.angle_alpha   90.00
_cell.angle_beta   90.00
_cell.angle_gamma   90.00
#
_symmetry.space_group_name_H-M   'P 1'
#
loop_
_entity.id
_entity.type
_entity.pdbx_description
1 polymer ?
#
loop_
_entity_poly.entity_id
_entity_poly.type
_entity_poly.pdbx_seq_one_letter_code
_entity_poly.pdbx_strand_id
1 'polypeptide(L)'
;LRRAGFPGTSHKYVSGVLAEKLGVPLSALRVICCHLGNGSSICAIKNGRSVNTSMGFTPQSGVMMGTRSGDIDPSILPWIAQRESKTPQQLNQLLNNESGLLGVSGVSSDYRDVEQAANTGNRQAKLALTLFAERIRATIGSYIMQMGGLDALVFTGGIGENSARARSAVCHNLQFLGLAVDEEKNQRNATFIQTENALVKVAVINTNEELMIAQDVMRIALPATEGLCVPA
;
A
#
# COMPACT_ATOMS: atom_id res chain seq x y z
N LEU A 1 -19.12 4.28 14.55
CA LEU A 1 -18.08 3.42 13.89
C LEU A 1 -17.82 3.99 12.51
N ARG A 2 -16.56 4.32 12.18
CA ARG A 2 -16.19 4.91 10.88
C ARG A 2 -14.79 4.47 10.46
N ARG A 3 -14.49 4.63 9.17
CA ARG A 3 -13.14 4.46 8.63
C ARG A 3 -12.18 5.51 9.24
N ALA A 4 -11.03 5.04 9.71
CA ALA A 4 -9.94 5.86 10.23
C ALA A 4 -8.74 5.83 9.26
N GLY A 5 -8.25 4.62 8.94
CA GLY A 5 -7.13 4.40 8.01
C GLY A 5 -5.75 4.51 8.64
N PHE A 6 -4.82 3.68 8.15
CA PHE A 6 -3.43 3.57 8.64
C PHE A 6 -2.51 3.05 7.51
N PRO A 7 -1.18 3.24 7.58
CA PRO A 7 -0.46 4.23 8.39
C PRO A 7 -0.42 5.59 7.67
N GLY A 8 -0.97 6.63 8.30
CA GLY A 8 -1.03 7.96 7.69
C GLY A 8 0.33 8.64 7.48
N THR A 9 1.28 8.40 8.40
CA THR A 9 2.63 8.96 8.37
C THR A 9 3.39 8.55 7.11
N SER A 10 3.41 7.25 6.80
CA SER A 10 4.06 6.75 5.59
C SER A 10 3.44 7.34 4.32
N HIS A 11 2.10 7.30 4.18
CA HIS A 11 1.41 7.85 3.00
C HIS A 11 1.68 9.34 2.81
N LYS A 12 1.69 10.13 3.90
CA LYS A 12 2.02 11.55 3.88
C LYS A 12 3.46 11.79 3.42
N TYR A 13 4.41 11.04 3.98
CA TYR A 13 5.82 11.18 3.64
C TYR A 13 6.08 10.87 2.17
N VAL A 14 5.68 9.69 1.69
CA VAL A 14 6.04 9.24 0.33
C VAL A 14 5.35 10.06 -0.76
N SER A 15 4.15 10.58 -0.50
CA SER A 15 3.47 11.48 -1.43
C SER A 15 4.13 12.86 -1.50
N GLY A 16 4.66 13.37 -0.39
CA GLY A 16 5.48 14.58 -0.36
C GLY A 16 6.77 14.41 -1.16
N VAL A 17 7.52 13.33 -0.89
CA VAL A 17 8.76 13.02 -1.62
C VAL A 17 8.51 12.81 -3.11
N LEU A 18 7.39 12.21 -3.50
CA LEU A 18 6.98 12.08 -4.90
C LEU A 18 6.81 13.47 -5.55
N ALA A 19 6.07 14.37 -4.91
CA ALA A 19 5.82 15.72 -5.42
C ALA A 19 7.13 16.51 -5.60
N GLU A 20 8.03 16.45 -4.61
CA GLU A 20 9.36 17.05 -4.69
C GLU A 20 10.16 16.52 -5.89
N LYS A 21 10.19 15.20 -6.08
CA LYS A 21 10.91 14.55 -7.19
C LYS A 21 10.32 14.86 -8.57
N LEU A 22 9.02 15.12 -8.65
CA LEU A 22 8.35 15.52 -9.87
C LEU A 22 8.44 17.03 -10.14
N GLY A 23 8.88 17.84 -9.16
CA GLY A 23 8.95 19.30 -9.29
C GLY A 23 7.58 19.96 -9.41
N VAL A 24 6.52 19.33 -8.91
CA VAL A 24 5.14 19.84 -8.96
C VAL A 24 4.49 19.75 -7.59
N PRO A 25 3.58 20.67 -7.23
CA PRO A 25 2.92 20.61 -5.93
C PRO A 25 1.99 19.38 -5.86
N LEU A 26 1.93 18.72 -4.69
CA LEU A 26 1.02 17.59 -4.47
C LEU A 26 -0.46 17.97 -4.67
N SER A 27 -0.80 19.26 -4.55
CA SER A 27 -2.12 19.80 -4.84
C SER A 27 -2.54 19.71 -6.32
N ALA A 28 -1.59 19.48 -7.24
CA ALA A 28 -1.85 19.28 -8.66
C ALA A 28 -1.94 17.79 -9.06
N LEU A 29 -1.82 16.86 -8.10
CA LEU A 29 -1.69 15.43 -8.38
C LEU A 29 -2.88 14.61 -7.85
N ARG A 30 -3.18 13.53 -8.58
CA ARG A 30 -3.95 12.35 -8.16
C ARG A 30 -2.97 11.18 -8.00
N VAL A 31 -2.71 10.80 -6.76
CA VAL A 31 -1.72 9.78 -6.40
C VAL A 31 -2.41 8.62 -5.72
N ILE A 32 -2.00 7.40 -6.07
CA ILE A 32 -2.27 6.21 -5.26
C ILE A 32 -0.96 5.76 -4.62
N CYS A 33 -0.94 5.70 -3.29
CA CYS A 33 0.18 5.18 -2.52
C CYS A 33 -0.13 3.75 -2.06
N CYS A 34 0.72 2.81 -2.45
CA CYS A 34 0.72 1.41 -2.07
C CYS A 34 1.80 1.20 -1.01
N HIS A 35 1.43 1.28 0.27
CA HIS A 35 2.30 0.86 1.36
C HIS A 35 2.15 -0.64 1.53
N LEU A 36 3.13 -1.40 1.04
CA LEU A 36 3.11 -2.86 1.00
C LEU A 36 4.17 -3.41 1.94
N GLY A 37 3.71 -4.01 3.04
CA GLY A 37 4.53 -4.71 4.03
C GLY A 37 3.73 -5.83 4.68
N ASN A 38 4.17 -6.32 5.84
CA ASN A 38 3.42 -7.34 6.58
C ASN A 38 2.00 -6.85 6.94
N GLY A 39 1.88 -5.56 7.26
CA GLY A 39 0.64 -4.80 7.11
C GLY A 39 0.67 -4.02 5.80
N SER A 40 -0.40 -4.10 5.01
CA SER A 40 -0.48 -3.44 3.71
C SER A 40 -1.70 -2.54 3.62
N SER A 41 -1.53 -1.34 3.07
CA SER A 41 -2.63 -0.40 2.86
C SER A 41 -2.44 0.45 1.61
N ILE A 42 -3.55 0.83 1.00
CA ILE A 42 -3.60 1.67 -0.19
C ILE A 42 -4.27 2.99 0.18
N CYS A 43 -3.68 4.12 -0.22
CA CYS A 43 -4.22 5.45 0.02
C CYS A 43 -4.42 6.19 -1.31
N ALA A 44 -5.62 6.75 -1.51
CA ALA A 44 -5.92 7.67 -2.59
C ALA A 44 -5.70 9.10 -2.11
N ILE A 45 -4.86 9.85 -2.81
CA ILE A 45 -4.51 11.23 -2.49
C ILE A 45 -4.87 12.08 -3.70
N LYS A 46 -5.76 13.05 -3.52
CA LYS A 46 -6.19 13.98 -4.56
C LYS A 46 -6.04 15.40 -4.05
N ASN A 47 -5.39 16.24 -4.84
CA ASN A 47 -5.18 17.65 -4.52
C ASN A 47 -4.54 17.85 -3.13
N GLY A 48 -3.49 17.06 -2.83
CA GLY A 48 -2.77 17.17 -1.56
C GLY A 48 -3.47 16.56 -0.34
N ARG A 49 -4.62 15.90 -0.51
CA ARG A 49 -5.40 15.36 0.62
C ARG A 49 -5.70 13.88 0.41
N SER A 50 -5.62 13.10 1.49
CA SER A 50 -6.15 11.73 1.49
C SER A 50 -7.67 11.78 1.33
N VAL A 51 -8.17 11.18 0.25
CA VAL A 51 -9.61 11.11 -0.06
C VAL A 51 -10.18 9.71 0.17
N ASN A 52 -9.33 8.68 0.17
CA ASN A 52 -9.70 7.33 0.57
C ASN A 52 -8.48 6.52 1.06
N THR A 53 -8.72 5.46 1.83
CA THR A 53 -7.69 4.58 2.40
C THR A 53 -8.26 3.19 2.68
N SER A 54 -7.50 2.13 2.42
CA SER A 54 -8.03 0.76 2.39
C SER A 54 -8.31 0.21 3.78
N MET A 55 -7.53 0.61 4.79
CA MET A 55 -7.79 0.22 6.18
C MET A 55 -9.02 0.94 6.73
N GLY A 56 -9.74 0.22 7.59
CA GLY A 56 -11.07 0.60 8.08
C GLY A 56 -11.02 1.32 9.42
N PHE A 57 -11.95 0.94 10.30
CA PHE A 57 -11.89 1.28 11.72
C PHE A 57 -10.66 0.65 12.40
N THR A 58 -10.27 -0.55 11.96
CA THR A 58 -9.06 -1.25 12.39
C THR A 58 -8.12 -1.50 11.20
N PRO A 59 -6.86 -1.87 11.45
CA PRO A 59 -5.92 -2.29 10.41
C PRO A 59 -6.24 -3.62 9.72
N GLN A 60 -7.38 -4.27 10.01
CA GLN A 60 -7.75 -5.55 9.40
C GLN A 60 -8.32 -5.37 8.00
N SER A 61 -9.14 -4.34 7.78
CA SER A 61 -9.88 -4.13 6.52
C SER A 61 -8.96 -3.69 5.38
N GLY A 62 -9.40 -3.92 4.15
CA GLY A 62 -8.73 -3.53 2.92
C GLY A 62 -8.11 -4.73 2.21
N VAL A 63 -6.86 -4.56 1.79
CA VAL A 63 -6.14 -5.58 1.02
C VAL A 63 -5.69 -6.75 1.89
N MET A 64 -5.50 -7.90 1.26
CA MET A 64 -4.86 -9.05 1.90
C MET A 64 -3.44 -8.70 2.34
N MET A 65 -3.01 -9.18 3.51
CA MET A 65 -1.70 -8.87 4.10
C MET A 65 -0.94 -10.16 4.45
N GLY A 66 0.12 -10.08 5.25
CA GLY A 66 0.89 -11.27 5.64
C GLY A 66 0.07 -12.28 6.43
N THR A 67 -0.53 -11.85 7.53
CA THR A 67 -1.39 -12.71 8.38
C THR A 67 -2.85 -12.26 8.45
N ARG A 68 -3.15 -11.05 7.94
CA ARG A 68 -4.49 -10.48 7.97
C ARG A 68 -5.24 -10.80 6.68
N SER A 69 -6.51 -11.18 6.82
CA SER A 69 -7.34 -11.57 5.66
C SER A 69 -7.59 -10.42 4.69
N GLY A 70 -7.68 -9.18 5.18
CA GLY A 70 -8.29 -8.09 4.43
C GLY A 70 -9.81 -8.24 4.38
N ASP A 71 -10.44 -7.58 3.42
CA ASP A 71 -11.89 -7.60 3.24
C ASP A 71 -12.41 -9.00 2.87
N ILE A 72 -13.45 -9.43 3.58
CA ILE A 72 -14.15 -10.71 3.42
C ILE A 72 -15.66 -10.46 3.50
N ASP A 73 -16.47 -11.44 3.09
CA ASP A 73 -17.91 -11.42 3.36
C ASP A 73 -18.15 -11.49 4.88
N PRO A 74 -18.77 -10.48 5.51
CA PRO A 74 -19.05 -10.51 6.95
C PRO A 74 -19.90 -11.71 7.39
N SER A 75 -20.71 -12.27 6.49
CA SER A 75 -21.60 -13.40 6.75
C SER A 75 -20.83 -14.72 6.99
N ILE A 76 -19.56 -14.80 6.59
CA ILE A 76 -18.73 -15.99 6.85
C ILE A 76 -18.42 -16.14 8.34
N LEU A 77 -18.34 -15.04 9.10
CA LEU A 77 -17.96 -15.05 10.51
C LEU A 77 -18.99 -15.78 11.40
N PRO A 78 -20.30 -15.44 11.36
CA PRO A 78 -21.30 -16.21 12.12
C PRO A 78 -21.40 -17.66 11.63
N TRP A 79 -21.19 -17.91 10.34
CA TRP A 79 -21.18 -19.27 9.80
C TRP A 79 -20.04 -20.11 10.39
N ILE A 80 -18.81 -19.59 10.41
CA ILE A 80 -17.65 -20.26 11.03
C ILE A 80 -17.87 -20.43 12.54
N ALA A 81 -18.35 -19.39 13.24
CA ALA A 81 -18.65 -19.47 14.67
C ALA A 81 -19.60 -20.64 14.98
N GLN A 82 -20.66 -20.80 14.20
CA GLN A 82 -21.63 -21.88 14.40
C GLN A 82 -21.07 -23.26 14.01
N ARG A 83 -20.31 -23.35 12.92
CA ARG A 83 -19.80 -24.63 12.41
C ARG A 83 -18.62 -25.17 13.21
N GLU A 84 -17.72 -24.29 13.65
CA GLU A 84 -16.48 -24.66 14.34
C GLU A 84 -16.52 -24.33 15.84
N SER A 85 -17.67 -23.88 16.35
CA SER A 85 -17.83 -23.45 17.75
C SER A 85 -16.80 -22.38 18.18
N LYS A 86 -16.38 -21.52 17.25
CA LYS A 86 -15.38 -20.46 17.52
C LYS A 86 -16.02 -19.27 18.24
N THR A 87 -15.33 -18.77 19.26
CA THR A 87 -15.69 -17.52 19.95
C THR A 87 -15.35 -16.29 19.10
N PRO A 88 -15.93 -15.11 19.39
CA PRO A 88 -15.54 -13.86 18.74
C PRO A 88 -14.03 -13.56 18.81
N GLN A 89 -13.37 -13.91 19.92
CA GLN A 89 -11.93 -13.76 20.10
C GLN A 89 -11.13 -14.69 19.18
N GLN A 90 -11.57 -15.95 19.06
CA GLN A 90 -10.94 -16.91 18.14
C GLN A 90 -11.14 -16.52 16.67
N LEU A 91 -12.30 -15.94 16.32
CA LEU A 91 -12.50 -15.37 14.99
C LEU A 91 -11.60 -14.15 14.75
N ASN A 92 -11.43 -13.29 15.75
CA ASN A 92 -10.52 -12.15 15.64
C ASN A 92 -9.08 -12.59 15.41
N GLN A 93 -8.63 -13.60 16.16
CA GLN A 93 -7.32 -14.25 15.97
C GLN A 93 -7.18 -14.84 14.57
N LEU A 94 -8.19 -15.60 14.12
CA LEU A 94 -8.22 -16.19 12.77
C LEU A 94 -8.00 -15.11 11.69
N LEU A 95 -8.72 -13.99 11.79
CA LEU A 95 -8.65 -12.90 10.81
C LEU A 95 -7.35 -12.09 10.85
N ASN A 96 -6.71 -11.96 12.01
CA ASN A 96 -5.53 -11.11 12.17
C ASN A 96 -4.20 -11.86 12.11
N ASN A 97 -4.19 -13.16 12.41
CA ASN A 97 -2.96 -13.90 12.68
C ASN A 97 -2.83 -15.19 11.86
N GLU A 98 -3.92 -15.75 11.36
CA GLU A 98 -3.93 -17.07 10.70
C GLU A 98 -4.43 -17.00 9.24
N SER A 99 -4.63 -15.79 8.71
CA SER A 99 -5.16 -15.53 7.37
C SER A 99 -4.09 -14.97 6.43
N GLY A 100 -4.49 -14.29 5.35
CA GLY A 100 -3.58 -13.57 4.48
C GLY A 100 -2.68 -14.49 3.64
N LEU A 101 -1.46 -14.02 3.36
CA LEU A 101 -0.43 -14.82 2.72
C LEU A 101 -0.18 -16.13 3.46
N LEU A 102 -0.11 -16.08 4.79
CA LEU A 102 0.09 -17.25 5.63
C LEU A 102 -1.03 -18.27 5.45
N GLY A 103 -2.28 -17.86 5.64
CA GLY A 103 -3.43 -18.76 5.58
C GLY A 103 -3.67 -19.38 4.20
N VAL A 104 -3.43 -18.63 3.12
CA VAL A 104 -3.61 -19.16 1.76
C VAL A 104 -2.44 -20.03 1.33
N SER A 105 -1.19 -19.57 1.58
CA SER A 105 0.00 -20.31 1.13
C SER A 105 0.25 -21.56 1.95
N GLY A 106 -0.07 -21.54 3.24
CA GLY A 106 0.35 -22.54 4.22
C GLY A 106 1.87 -22.55 4.45
N VAL A 107 2.60 -21.51 4.02
CA VAL A 107 4.07 -21.44 4.06
C VAL A 107 4.55 -20.43 5.10
N SER A 108 4.28 -19.14 4.86
CA SER A 108 4.83 -18.04 5.67
C SER A 108 3.98 -16.78 5.48
N SER A 109 4.07 -15.85 6.43
CA SER A 109 3.59 -14.48 6.26
C SER A 109 4.58 -13.58 5.53
N ASP A 110 5.86 -14.00 5.42
CA ASP A 110 6.89 -13.25 4.68
C ASP A 110 6.71 -13.48 3.17
N TYR A 111 6.58 -12.37 2.44
CA TYR A 111 6.37 -12.41 0.99
C TYR A 111 7.51 -13.12 0.24
N ARG A 112 8.75 -13.01 0.70
CA ARG A 112 9.94 -13.61 0.04
C ARG A 112 9.91 -15.13 0.14
N ASP A 113 9.54 -15.66 1.31
CA ASP A 113 9.43 -17.10 1.53
C ASP A 113 8.33 -17.69 0.64
N VAL A 114 7.18 -17.00 0.56
CA VAL A 114 6.07 -17.41 -0.31
C VAL A 114 6.48 -17.32 -1.78
N GLU A 115 7.24 -16.30 -2.17
CA GLU A 115 7.79 -16.15 -3.51
C GLU A 115 8.75 -17.30 -3.87
N GLN A 116 9.66 -17.66 -2.97
CA GLN A 116 10.58 -18.78 -3.16
C GLN A 116 9.81 -20.11 -3.29
N ALA A 117 8.83 -20.36 -2.42
CA ALA A 117 8.00 -21.55 -2.51
C ALA A 117 7.21 -21.60 -3.83
N ALA A 118 6.70 -20.47 -4.33
CA ALA A 118 6.04 -20.41 -5.63
C ALA A 118 7.00 -20.75 -6.78
N ASN A 119 8.27 -20.33 -6.69
CA ASN A 119 9.31 -20.64 -7.69
C ASN A 119 9.70 -22.11 -7.70
N THR A 120 9.61 -22.81 -6.57
CA THR A 120 9.83 -24.26 -6.48
C THR A 120 8.59 -25.09 -6.83
N GLY A 121 7.52 -24.45 -7.32
CA GLY A 121 6.32 -25.12 -7.83
C GLY A 121 5.17 -25.25 -6.84
N ASN A 122 5.24 -24.63 -5.65
CA ASN A 122 4.13 -24.64 -4.70
C ASN A 122 2.93 -23.85 -5.26
N ARG A 123 1.85 -24.58 -5.58
CA ARG A 123 0.62 -24.02 -6.16
C ARG A 123 -0.11 -23.07 -5.21
N GLN A 124 -0.11 -23.35 -3.91
CA GLN A 124 -0.77 -22.51 -2.91
C GLN A 124 -0.01 -21.20 -2.68
N ALA A 125 1.32 -21.26 -2.67
CA ALA A 125 2.15 -20.06 -2.63
C ALA A 125 1.90 -19.17 -3.86
N LYS A 126 1.82 -19.76 -5.07
CA LYS A 126 1.47 -19.02 -6.29
C LYS A 126 0.08 -18.39 -6.19
N LEU A 127 -0.92 -19.13 -5.69
CA LEU A 127 -2.27 -18.62 -5.49
C LEU A 127 -2.29 -17.44 -4.50
N ALA A 128 -1.57 -17.55 -3.38
CA ALA A 128 -1.48 -16.48 -2.39
C ALA A 128 -0.91 -15.18 -2.99
N LEU A 129 0.17 -15.27 -3.76
CA LEU A 129 0.76 -14.09 -4.43
C LEU A 129 -0.18 -13.50 -5.47
N THR A 130 -0.91 -14.34 -6.22
CA THR A 130 -1.94 -13.87 -7.16
C THR A 130 -3.02 -13.12 -6.41
N LEU A 131 -3.63 -13.71 -5.38
CA LEU A 131 -4.69 -13.05 -4.60
C LEU A 131 -4.22 -11.74 -3.96
N PHE A 132 -2.98 -11.69 -3.45
CA PHE A 132 -2.38 -10.48 -2.92
C PHE A 132 -2.39 -9.34 -3.96
N ALA A 133 -1.85 -9.61 -5.15
CA ALA A 133 -1.81 -8.63 -6.24
C ALA A 133 -3.22 -8.26 -6.71
N GLU A 134 -4.12 -9.23 -6.91
CA GLU A 134 -5.52 -8.99 -7.34
C GLU A 134 -6.25 -8.04 -6.39
N ARG A 135 -6.15 -8.25 -5.07
CA ARG A 135 -6.83 -7.40 -4.07
C ARG A 135 -6.30 -5.96 -4.10
N ILE A 136 -5.00 -5.79 -4.31
CA ILE A 136 -4.38 -4.47 -4.47
C ILE A 136 -4.88 -3.82 -5.77
N ARG A 137 -4.88 -4.52 -6.90
CA ARG A 137 -5.36 -3.98 -8.18
C ARG A 137 -6.83 -3.59 -8.15
N ALA A 138 -7.68 -4.41 -7.53
CA ALA A 138 -9.09 -4.07 -7.35
C ALA A 138 -9.26 -2.77 -6.53
N THR A 139 -8.46 -2.61 -5.48
CA THR A 139 -8.46 -1.39 -4.65
C THR A 139 -7.98 -0.17 -5.46
N ILE A 140 -6.90 -0.32 -6.23
CA ILE A 140 -6.39 0.72 -7.13
C ILE A 140 -7.50 1.14 -8.11
N GLY A 141 -8.14 0.21 -8.80
CA GLY A 141 -9.22 0.50 -9.76
C GLY A 141 -10.37 1.29 -9.14
N SER A 142 -10.83 0.90 -7.94
CA SER A 142 -11.84 1.64 -7.19
C SER A 142 -11.42 3.09 -6.90
N TYR A 143 -10.16 3.31 -6.53
CA TYR A 143 -9.66 4.64 -6.21
C TYR A 143 -9.45 5.52 -7.43
N ILE A 144 -9.04 4.96 -8.56
CA ILE A 144 -8.96 5.68 -9.84
C ILE A 144 -10.34 6.22 -10.22
N MET A 145 -11.38 5.38 -10.11
CA MET A 145 -12.77 5.79 -10.41
C MET A 145 -13.23 6.93 -9.50
N GLN A 146 -12.93 6.87 -8.20
CA GLN A 146 -13.30 7.92 -7.25
C GLN A 146 -12.55 9.24 -7.50
N MET A 147 -11.27 9.17 -7.89
CA MET A 147 -10.47 10.36 -8.14
C MET A 147 -10.72 10.97 -9.53
N GLY A 148 -11.29 10.22 -10.47
CA GLY A 148 -11.44 10.62 -11.86
C GLY A 148 -10.13 10.59 -12.64
N GLY A 149 -9.23 9.65 -12.32
CA GLY A 149 -7.95 9.45 -12.98
C GLY A 149 -6.78 9.23 -12.02
N LEU A 150 -5.58 9.08 -12.59
CA LEU A 150 -4.34 8.74 -11.88
C LEU A 150 -3.16 9.43 -12.56
N ASP A 151 -2.36 10.16 -11.78
CA ASP A 151 -1.13 10.80 -12.27
C ASP A 151 0.10 10.01 -11.82
N ALA A 152 0.05 9.43 -10.62
CA ALA A 152 1.15 8.61 -10.10
C ALA A 152 0.70 7.44 -9.23
N LEU A 153 1.39 6.31 -9.36
CA LEU A 153 1.32 5.15 -8.47
C LEU A 153 2.65 5.02 -7.71
N VAL A 154 2.61 5.03 -6.38
CA VAL A 154 3.80 4.94 -5.53
C VAL A 154 3.82 3.61 -4.79
N PHE A 155 4.94 2.90 -4.85
CA PHE A 155 5.21 1.73 -4.02
C PHE A 155 6.17 2.10 -2.89
N THR A 156 5.82 1.67 -1.69
CA THR A 156 6.62 1.85 -0.48
C THR A 156 6.39 0.68 0.49
N GLY A 157 7.12 0.64 1.60
CA GLY A 157 7.10 -0.44 2.58
C GLY A 157 7.94 -1.64 2.13
N GLY A 158 8.21 -2.55 3.06
CA GLY A 158 9.18 -3.64 2.85
C GLY A 158 8.97 -4.47 1.58
N ILE A 159 7.72 -4.77 1.20
CA ILE A 159 7.40 -5.48 -0.04
C ILE A 159 7.46 -4.53 -1.24
N GLY A 160 6.87 -3.34 -1.13
CA GLY A 160 6.78 -2.37 -2.22
C GLY A 160 8.13 -1.84 -2.68
N GLU A 161 9.07 -1.70 -1.75
CA GLU A 161 10.42 -1.21 -2.01
C GLU A 161 11.32 -2.29 -2.62
N ASN A 162 11.19 -3.54 -2.18
CA ASN A 162 12.19 -4.58 -2.45
C ASN A 162 11.73 -5.66 -3.44
N SER A 163 10.43 -5.85 -3.65
CA SER A 163 9.93 -6.90 -4.57
C SER A 163 9.52 -6.30 -5.93
N ALA A 164 10.44 -6.35 -6.89
CA ALA A 164 10.16 -6.02 -8.29
C ALA A 164 8.99 -6.86 -8.84
N ARG A 165 8.93 -8.15 -8.48
CA ARG A 165 7.85 -9.04 -8.88
C ARG A 165 6.50 -8.63 -8.32
N ALA A 166 6.42 -8.22 -7.05
CA ALA A 166 5.17 -7.71 -6.48
C ALA A 166 4.68 -6.48 -7.26
N ARG A 167 5.59 -5.55 -7.56
CA ARG A 167 5.25 -4.35 -8.35
C ARG A 167 4.78 -4.72 -9.76
N SER A 168 5.46 -5.61 -10.48
CA SER A 168 5.01 -6.06 -11.80
C SER A 168 3.65 -6.76 -11.74
N ALA A 169 3.41 -7.60 -10.73
CA ALA A 169 2.13 -8.28 -10.55
C ALA A 169 0.97 -7.32 -10.25
N VAL A 170 1.23 -6.25 -9.47
CA VAL A 170 0.26 -5.18 -9.22
C VAL A 170 0.05 -4.30 -10.46
N CYS A 171 1.09 -4.03 -11.25
CA CYS A 171 0.98 -3.22 -12.46
C CYS A 171 0.50 -4.00 -13.69
N HIS A 172 0.32 -5.32 -13.57
CA HIS A 172 -0.08 -6.20 -14.66
C HIS A 172 -1.43 -5.78 -15.25
N ASN A 173 -1.51 -5.73 -16.59
CA ASN A 173 -2.69 -5.34 -17.37
C ASN A 173 -3.22 -3.93 -17.10
N LEU A 174 -2.40 -2.99 -16.60
CA LEU A 174 -2.80 -1.59 -16.40
C LEU A 174 -2.38 -0.65 -17.56
N GLN A 175 -1.91 -1.18 -18.68
CA GLN A 175 -1.48 -0.40 -19.85
C GLN A 175 -2.61 0.43 -20.46
N PHE A 176 -3.86 -0.04 -20.36
CA PHE A 176 -5.03 0.70 -20.83
C PHE A 176 -5.26 2.01 -20.05
N LEU A 177 -4.64 2.16 -18.87
CA LEU A 177 -4.63 3.38 -18.07
C LEU A 177 -3.44 4.30 -18.40
N GLY A 178 -2.61 3.95 -19.37
CA GLY A 178 -1.35 4.63 -19.65
C GLY A 178 -0.24 4.33 -18.63
N LEU A 179 -0.39 3.25 -17.84
CA LEU A 179 0.61 2.76 -16.89
C LEU A 179 1.38 1.60 -17.52
N ALA A 180 2.68 1.82 -17.78
CA ALA A 180 3.57 0.78 -18.31
C ALA A 180 4.88 0.79 -17.53
N VAL A 181 5.26 -0.36 -16.97
CA VAL A 181 6.50 -0.55 -16.20
C VAL A 181 7.64 -0.94 -17.15
N ASP A 182 8.79 -0.31 -16.94
CA ASP A 182 10.09 -0.69 -17.49
C ASP A 182 10.72 -1.72 -16.55
N GLU A 183 10.82 -2.97 -17.02
CA GLU A 183 11.26 -4.07 -16.17
C GLU A 183 12.72 -3.94 -15.74
N GLU A 184 13.61 -3.34 -16.54
CA GLU A 184 15.00 -3.14 -16.12
C GLU A 184 15.11 -2.10 -15.01
N LYS A 185 14.35 -1.01 -15.09
CA LYS A 185 14.25 -0.02 -13.99
C LYS A 185 13.62 -0.66 -12.75
N ASN A 186 12.60 -1.49 -12.95
CA ASN A 186 11.91 -2.18 -11.87
C ASN A 186 12.84 -3.15 -11.13
N GLN A 187 13.61 -3.99 -11.84
CA GLN A 187 14.53 -4.95 -11.22
C GLN A 187 15.64 -4.28 -10.41
N ARG A 188 16.07 -3.08 -10.80
CA ARG A 188 17.09 -2.30 -10.08
C ARG A 188 16.52 -1.43 -8.96
N ASN A 189 15.22 -1.55 -8.65
CA ASN A 189 14.53 -0.69 -7.68
C ASN A 189 14.75 0.81 -7.96
N ALA A 190 14.76 1.22 -9.23
CA ALA A 190 14.92 2.62 -9.59
C ALA A 190 13.76 3.45 -9.00
N THR A 191 14.02 4.73 -8.71
CA THR A 191 12.99 5.62 -8.14
C THR A 191 11.76 5.75 -9.04
N PHE A 192 11.95 5.79 -10.36
CA PHE A 192 10.87 5.77 -11.34
C PHE A 192 11.03 4.55 -12.23
N ILE A 193 10.00 3.72 -12.28
CA ILE A 193 10.02 2.41 -12.95
C ILE A 193 9.09 2.35 -14.15
N GLN A 194 8.47 3.46 -14.56
CA GLN A 194 7.68 3.49 -15.78
C GLN A 194 8.54 3.60 -17.06
N THR A 195 7.98 3.18 -18.19
CA THR A 195 8.55 3.46 -19.51
C THR A 195 8.48 4.96 -19.84
N GLU A 196 9.31 5.44 -20.77
CA GLU A 196 9.41 6.89 -21.06
C GLU A 196 8.09 7.50 -21.54
N ASN A 197 7.31 6.74 -22.30
CA ASN A 197 6.03 7.17 -22.87
C ASN A 197 4.82 6.90 -21.98
N ALA A 198 5.01 6.41 -20.74
CA ALA A 198 3.90 6.18 -19.83
C ALA A 198 3.28 7.51 -19.36
N LEU A 199 1.95 7.59 -19.43
CA LEU A 199 1.18 8.73 -18.95
C LEU A 199 1.18 8.81 -17.42
N VAL A 200 1.15 7.64 -16.77
CA VAL A 200 1.18 7.52 -15.30
C VAL A 200 2.61 7.30 -14.82
N LYS A 201 3.04 8.10 -13.85
CA LYS A 201 4.33 7.87 -13.18
C LYS A 201 4.23 6.70 -12.21
N VAL A 202 5.21 5.82 -12.20
CA VAL A 202 5.26 4.69 -11.27
C VAL A 202 6.55 4.80 -10.47
N ALA A 203 6.43 5.08 -9.18
CA ALA A 203 7.58 5.38 -8.33
C ALA A 203 7.79 4.33 -7.25
N VAL A 204 9.05 4.08 -6.91
CA VAL A 204 9.47 3.34 -5.72
C VAL A 204 10.13 4.34 -4.78
N ILE A 205 9.52 4.55 -3.61
CA ILE A 205 9.98 5.54 -2.62
C ILE A 205 10.05 4.85 -1.27
N ASN A 206 11.25 4.82 -0.69
CA ASN A 206 11.44 4.30 0.66
C ASN A 206 10.72 5.20 1.66
N THR A 207 9.84 4.63 2.48
CA THR A 207 9.20 5.38 3.56
C THR A 207 10.21 5.66 4.67
N ASN A 208 10.09 6.80 5.32
CA ASN A 208 10.84 7.12 6.53
C ASN A 208 9.89 7.76 7.55
N GLU A 209 9.25 6.92 8.36
CA GLU A 209 8.23 7.37 9.30
C GLU A 209 8.86 8.15 10.46
N GLU A 210 10.06 7.78 10.89
CA GLU A 210 10.83 8.44 11.91
C GLU A 210 11.19 9.88 11.51
N LEU A 211 11.65 10.08 10.28
CA LEU A 211 11.93 11.42 9.74
C LEU A 211 10.67 12.26 9.67
N MET A 212 9.55 11.69 9.21
CA MET A 212 8.28 12.41 9.14
C MET A 212 7.78 12.82 10.53
N ILE A 213 7.93 11.95 11.53
CA ILE A 213 7.62 12.29 12.93
C ILE A 213 8.53 13.41 13.43
N ALA A 214 9.83 13.33 13.19
CA ALA A 214 10.79 14.38 13.60
C ALA A 214 10.47 15.74 12.96
N GLN A 215 10.12 15.76 11.67
CA GLN A 215 9.68 16.95 10.95
C GLN A 215 8.38 17.53 11.51
N ASP A 216 7.38 16.68 11.81
CA ASP A 216 6.13 17.14 12.41
C ASP A 216 6.34 17.67 13.84
N VAL A 217 7.21 17.05 14.64
CA VAL A 217 7.62 17.56 15.96
C VAL A 217 8.26 18.95 15.80
N MET A 218 9.22 19.12 14.89
CA MET A 218 9.88 20.41 14.65
C MET A 218 8.86 21.48 14.23
N ARG A 219 7.95 21.15 13.31
CA ARG A 219 6.90 22.05 12.81
C ARG A 219 5.90 22.49 13.87
N ILE A 220 5.59 21.63 14.84
CA ILE A 220 4.59 21.89 15.89
C ILE A 220 5.24 22.55 17.12
N ALA A 221 6.44 22.10 17.51
CA ALA A 221 7.11 22.54 18.73
C ALA A 221 7.84 23.88 18.56
N LEU A 222 8.27 24.21 17.34
CA LEU A 222 8.84 25.52 17.06
C LEU A 222 7.72 26.47 16.62
N PRO A 223 7.51 27.61 17.31
CA PRO A 223 6.66 28.66 16.77
C PRO A 223 7.17 29.02 15.37
N ALA A 224 6.25 29.31 14.44
CA ALA A 224 6.62 29.95 13.18
C ALA A 224 7.46 31.16 13.56
N THR A 225 8.75 31.15 13.19
CA THR A 225 9.69 32.22 13.51
C THR A 225 9.04 33.54 13.16
N GLU A 226 8.53 34.27 14.17
CA GLU A 226 8.47 35.72 14.09
C GLU A 226 9.88 36.12 13.72
N GLY A 227 10.01 36.80 12.57
CA GLY A 227 11.31 37.17 12.04
C GLY A 227 12.13 37.77 13.16
N LEU A 228 13.28 37.16 13.45
CA LEU A 228 14.32 37.79 14.26
C LEU A 228 14.76 39.03 13.47
N CYS A 229 14.04 40.14 13.66
CA CYS A 229 14.51 41.46 13.31
C CYS A 229 15.74 41.69 14.17
N VAL A 230 16.91 41.40 13.61
CA VAL A 230 18.17 41.88 14.13
C VAL A 230 18.16 43.39 13.87
N PRO A 231 18.10 44.25 14.91
CA PRO A 231 18.25 45.69 14.71
C PRO A 231 19.66 45.96 14.18
N ALA A 232 19.74 46.83 13.18
CA ALA A 232 20.98 47.25 12.51
C ALA A 232 21.99 47.90 13.47
#